data_AF-A0A6C0KR79-F1
#
_entry.id   AF-A0A6C0KR79-F1
#
_cell.length_a   1.000
_cell.length_b   1.000
_cell.length_c   1.000
_cell.angle_alpha   90.00
_cell.angle_beta   90.00
_cell.angle_gamma   90.00
#
_symmetry.space_group_name_H-M   'P 1'
#
loop_
_entity.id
_entity.type
_entity.pdbx_description
1 polymer ?
#
loop_
_entity_poly.entity_id
_entity_poly.type
_entity_poly.pdbx_seq_one_letter_code
_entity_poly.pdbx_strand_id
1 'polypeptide(L)'
;MSVIINSTSVENENENENITIKNNLIDSGNNENNENNMNSSDLSKLCKAIEVLENFHHIEIGKILKLNNVYLNENSNGIFVNLNKISYKTYQEINNYIDFVKKQENEINKDEKLKRNLQTTYFKDNKDK
;
A
#
# COMPACT_ATOMS: atom_id res chain seq x y z
N MET A 1 -0.64 -12.13 -11.40
CA MET A 1 0.57 -12.32 -10.57
C MET A 1 0.12 -12.20 -9.13
N SER A 2 0.54 -13.10 -8.25
CA SER A 2 -0.05 -13.31 -6.92
C SER A 2 1.04 -13.20 -5.86
N VAL A 3 0.79 -12.47 -4.78
CA VAL A 3 1.67 -12.36 -3.60
C VAL A 3 0.90 -12.81 -2.36
N ILE A 4 1.60 -13.05 -1.26
CA ILE A 4 1.23 -13.94 -0.17
C ILE A 4 1.87 -13.34 1.11
N ILE A 5 1.06 -12.96 2.10
CA ILE A 5 1.42 -12.36 3.40
C ILE A 5 0.50 -12.87 4.55
N ASN A 6 1.06 -13.39 5.63
CA ASN A 6 0.32 -14.00 6.75
C ASN A 6 0.00 -13.03 7.89
N SER A 7 -1.20 -13.16 8.48
CA SER A 7 -1.62 -12.40 9.67
C SER A 7 -2.23 -13.30 10.77
N THR A 8 -1.88 -13.04 12.03
CA THR A 8 -2.43 -13.66 13.26
C THR A 8 -3.67 -12.93 13.77
N SER A 9 -4.66 -13.70 14.25
CA SER A 9 -5.98 -13.26 14.71
C SER A 9 -6.00 -12.57 16.09
N VAL A 10 -6.89 -11.59 16.25
CA VAL A 10 -7.61 -11.29 17.51
C VAL A 10 -9.05 -10.86 17.17
N GLU A 11 -9.99 -11.49 17.86
CA GLU A 11 -11.46 -11.39 17.76
C GLU A 11 -12.02 -10.11 18.40
N ASN A 12 -13.23 -9.68 17.98
CA ASN A 12 -14.35 -9.32 18.88
C ASN A 12 -15.61 -8.91 18.08
N GLU A 13 -16.75 -9.34 18.64
CA GLU A 13 -18.12 -9.34 18.12
C GLU A 13 -18.89 -8.03 18.40
N ASN A 14 -19.90 -7.69 17.57
CA ASN A 14 -21.33 -7.62 17.96
C ASN A 14 -22.21 -6.63 17.14
N GLU A 15 -23.32 -7.22 16.65
CA GLU A 15 -24.71 -6.75 16.59
C GLU A 15 -25.26 -5.75 15.54
N ASN A 16 -26.50 -6.10 15.17
CA ASN A 16 -27.33 -5.65 14.06
C ASN A 16 -28.13 -4.37 14.39
N GLU A 17 -28.49 -3.58 13.38
CA GLU A 17 -29.82 -2.97 13.29
C GLU A 17 -30.13 -2.50 11.85
N ASN A 18 -31.27 -2.95 11.33
CA ASN A 18 -31.87 -2.59 10.04
C ASN A 18 -32.66 -1.28 10.17
N ILE A 19 -32.44 -0.30 9.30
CA ILE A 19 -33.45 0.73 8.99
C ILE A 19 -33.55 0.92 7.48
N THR A 20 -34.68 0.49 6.91
CA THR A 20 -35.12 0.77 5.54
C THR A 20 -35.81 2.13 5.50
N ILE A 21 -35.31 3.07 4.70
CA ILE A 21 -36.08 4.25 4.25
C ILE A 21 -36.04 4.27 2.73
N LYS A 22 -37.19 3.99 2.10
CA LYS A 22 -37.47 4.28 0.69
C LYS A 22 -38.23 5.61 0.63
N ASN A 23 -37.69 6.60 -0.08
CA ASN A 23 -38.45 7.73 -0.64
C ASN A 23 -37.87 8.07 -2.02
N ASN A 24 -38.68 7.93 -3.06
CA ASN A 24 -38.43 8.36 -4.43
C ASN A 24 -38.94 9.81 -4.62
N LEU A 25 -38.14 10.68 -5.26
CA LEU A 25 -38.51 11.52 -6.42
C LEU A 25 -37.36 12.47 -6.77
N ILE A 26 -36.49 11.97 -7.67
CA ILE A 26 -35.85 12.62 -8.83
C ILE A 26 -35.65 14.14 -8.73
N ASP A 27 -34.40 14.56 -8.51
CA ASP A 27 -33.86 15.78 -9.12
C ASP A 27 -32.74 15.37 -10.10
N SER A 28 -32.78 16.02 -11.26
CA SER A 28 -32.05 15.68 -12.47
C SER A 28 -30.78 16.52 -12.53
N GLY A 29 -29.61 15.88 -12.57
CA GLY A 29 -28.37 16.58 -12.94
C GLY A 29 -27.10 15.95 -12.38
N ASN A 30 -26.53 15.03 -13.16
CA ASN A 30 -25.11 14.65 -13.15
C ASN A 30 -24.55 14.13 -11.82
N ASN A 31 -24.79 12.85 -11.51
CA ASN A 31 -23.89 12.13 -10.61
C ASN A 31 -22.83 11.45 -11.47
N GLU A 32 -21.62 12.01 -11.39
CA GLU A 32 -20.45 11.65 -12.16
C GLU A 32 -20.15 10.15 -12.05
N ASN A 33 -20.60 9.38 -13.05
CA ASN A 33 -19.92 8.16 -13.47
C ASN A 33 -18.59 8.59 -14.11
N ASN A 34 -17.69 9.14 -13.30
CA ASN A 34 -16.30 9.25 -13.68
C ASN A 34 -15.70 7.86 -13.45
N GLU A 35 -15.98 6.96 -14.40
CA GLU A 35 -15.16 5.78 -14.62
C GLU A 35 -13.75 6.28 -14.94
N ASN A 36 -12.99 6.60 -13.89
CA ASN A 36 -11.57 6.84 -13.96
C ASN A 36 -10.95 5.52 -14.43
N ASN A 37 -10.85 5.37 -15.74
CA ASN A 37 -10.40 4.16 -16.40
C ASN A 37 -8.90 4.06 -16.17
N MET A 38 -8.54 3.50 -15.02
CA MET A 38 -7.16 3.31 -14.65
C MET A 38 -6.49 2.42 -15.69
N ASN A 39 -5.44 2.94 -16.32
CA ASN A 39 -4.80 2.23 -17.43
C ASN A 39 -4.19 0.92 -16.92
N SER A 40 -4.45 -0.18 -17.64
CA SER A 40 -3.88 -1.51 -17.35
C SER A 40 -2.35 -1.47 -17.19
N SER A 41 -1.67 -0.60 -17.94
CA SER A 41 -0.22 -0.41 -17.81
C SER A 41 0.20 0.17 -16.46
N ASP A 42 -0.60 1.04 -15.85
CA ASP A 42 -0.32 1.63 -14.54
C ASP A 42 -0.60 0.64 -13.40
N LEU A 43 -1.65 -0.19 -13.53
CA LEU A 43 -1.89 -1.31 -12.62
C LEU A 43 -0.74 -2.33 -12.66
N SER A 44 -0.17 -2.58 -13.85
CA SER A 44 0.99 -3.46 -14.00
C SER A 44 2.24 -2.88 -13.33
N LYS A 45 2.48 -1.57 -13.46
CA LYS A 45 3.58 -0.88 -12.76
C LYS A 45 3.39 -0.95 -11.25
N LEU A 46 2.18 -0.71 -10.77
CA LEU A 46 1.86 -0.81 -9.34
C LEU A 46 2.17 -2.22 -8.81
N CYS A 47 1.71 -3.26 -9.50
CA CYS A 47 1.95 -4.65 -9.12
C CYS A 47 3.45 -4.94 -8.96
N LYS A 48 4.26 -4.56 -9.96
CA LYS A 48 5.72 -4.75 -9.93
C LYS A 48 6.38 -3.93 -8.82
N ALA A 49 5.89 -2.72 -8.57
CA ALA A 49 6.40 -1.87 -7.51
C ALA A 49 6.12 -2.45 -6.12
N ILE A 50 4.97 -3.11 -5.93
CA ILE A 50 4.65 -3.80 -4.68
C ILE A 50 5.55 -5.03 -4.53
N GLU A 51 5.67 -5.88 -5.56
CA GLU A 51 6.42 -7.15 -5.52
C GLU A 51 7.90 -7.04 -5.08
N VAL A 52 8.54 -5.89 -5.33
CA VAL A 52 9.95 -5.68 -4.99
C VAL A 52 10.16 -5.15 -3.57
N LEU A 53 9.09 -4.79 -2.85
CA LEU A 53 9.19 -4.31 -1.48
C LEU A 53 9.42 -5.48 -0.51
N GLU A 54 9.98 -5.14 0.66
CA GLU A 54 10.09 -6.11 1.75
C GLU A 54 8.71 -6.50 2.31
N ASN A 55 8.61 -7.73 2.84
CA ASN A 55 7.36 -8.34 3.27
C ASN A 55 6.54 -7.49 4.26
N PHE A 56 7.19 -6.72 5.13
CA PHE A 56 6.49 -5.87 6.08
C PHE A 56 5.75 -4.70 5.40
N HIS A 57 6.26 -4.20 4.27
CA HIS A 57 5.54 -3.20 3.48
C HIS A 57 4.29 -3.78 2.83
N HIS A 58 4.32 -5.07 2.45
CA HIS A 58 3.15 -5.75 1.94
C HIS A 58 2.02 -5.79 2.99
N ILE A 59 2.35 -5.98 4.27
CA ILE A 59 1.37 -5.95 5.38
C ILE A 59 0.68 -4.58 5.45
N GLU A 60 1.45 -3.50 5.39
CA GLU A 60 0.89 -2.14 5.41
C GLU A 60 0.00 -1.86 4.19
N ILE A 61 0.40 -2.31 3.01
CA ILE A 61 -0.44 -2.22 1.80
C ILE A 61 -1.72 -3.04 1.97
N GLY A 62 -1.64 -4.21 2.59
CA GLY A 62 -2.80 -5.02 2.98
C GLY A 62 -3.77 -4.26 3.89
N LYS A 63 -3.27 -3.48 4.85
CA LYS A 63 -4.09 -2.61 5.70
C LYS A 63 -4.78 -1.50 4.91
N ILE A 64 -4.07 -0.85 3.97
CA ILE A 64 -4.66 0.18 3.07
C ILE A 64 -5.81 -0.43 2.28
N LEU A 65 -5.61 -1.61 1.70
CA LEU A 65 -6.63 -2.31 0.93
C LEU A 65 -7.85 -2.68 1.78
N LYS A 66 -7.62 -3.19 3.01
CA LYS A 66 -8.68 -3.52 3.96
C LYS A 66 -9.48 -2.30 4.38
N LEU A 67 -8.80 -1.16 4.65
CA LEU A 67 -9.44 0.10 5.00
C LEU A 67 -10.33 0.64 3.87
N ASN A 68 -9.96 0.36 2.62
CA ASN A 68 -10.72 0.72 1.44
C ASN A 68 -11.78 -0.33 1.04
N ASN A 69 -12.06 -1.33 1.89
CA ASN A 69 -13.03 -2.40 1.62
C ASN A 69 -12.74 -3.21 0.34
N VAL A 70 -11.47 -3.32 -0.05
CA VAL A 70 -11.09 -4.20 -1.16
C VAL A 70 -11.21 -5.65 -0.71
N TYR A 71 -11.80 -6.50 -1.56
CA TYR A 71 -11.86 -7.93 -1.29
C TYR A 71 -10.45 -8.56 -1.31
N LEU A 72 -10.08 -9.18 -0.20
CA LEU A 72 -8.80 -9.85 0.00
C LEU A 72 -9.04 -11.36 0.14
N ASN A 73 -8.30 -12.16 -0.62
CA ASN A 73 -8.30 -13.62 -0.47
C ASN A 73 -7.02 -14.04 0.25
N GLU A 74 -7.10 -14.31 1.54
CA GLU A 74 -5.96 -14.74 2.36
C GLU A 74 -5.91 -16.27 2.47
N ASN A 75 -4.70 -16.83 2.39
CA ASN A 75 -4.43 -18.24 2.72
C ASN A 75 -3.19 -18.33 3.64
N SER A 76 -2.74 -19.54 3.98
CA SER A 76 -1.56 -19.74 4.86
C SER A 76 -0.23 -19.25 4.27
N ASN A 77 -0.23 -18.89 3.00
CA ASN A 77 0.88 -18.25 2.34
C ASN A 77 0.57 -16.73 2.31
N GLY A 78 -0.70 -16.34 2.12
CA GLY A 78 -1.25 -15.04 2.49
C GLY A 78 -2.09 -14.34 1.43
N ILE A 79 -2.00 -13.01 1.26
CA ILE A 79 -3.06 -12.20 0.63
C ILE A 79 -2.98 -12.07 -0.91
N PHE A 80 -3.93 -12.67 -1.61
CA PHE A 80 -4.20 -12.46 -3.03
C PHE A 80 -5.22 -11.34 -3.27
N VAL A 81 -4.91 -10.42 -4.21
CA VAL A 81 -5.71 -9.23 -4.51
C VAL A 81 -5.85 -9.04 -6.01
N ASN A 82 -7.07 -8.73 -6.48
CA ASN A 82 -7.30 -8.36 -7.86
C ASN A 82 -7.25 -6.83 -8.02
N LEU A 83 -6.12 -6.32 -8.50
CA LEU A 83 -5.91 -4.87 -8.69
C LEU A 83 -6.85 -4.24 -9.72
N ASN A 84 -7.45 -4.99 -10.65
CA ASN A 84 -8.43 -4.45 -11.59
C ASN A 84 -9.75 -4.03 -10.92
N LYS A 85 -9.96 -4.42 -9.65
CA LYS A 85 -11.19 -4.14 -8.89
C LYS A 85 -11.01 -3.05 -7.83
N ILE A 86 -9.83 -2.44 -7.75
CA ILE A 86 -9.59 -1.37 -6.77
C ILE A 86 -10.09 -0.03 -7.32
N SER A 87 -10.53 0.84 -6.41
CA SER A 87 -10.89 2.21 -6.77
C SER A 87 -9.65 3.05 -7.09
N TYR A 88 -9.83 4.14 -7.84
CA TYR A 88 -8.75 5.11 -8.08
C TYR A 88 -8.20 5.71 -6.78
N LYS A 89 -9.06 5.94 -5.78
CA LYS A 89 -8.65 6.38 -4.45
C LYS A 89 -7.66 5.40 -3.81
N THR A 90 -8.02 4.11 -3.80
CA THR A 90 -7.17 3.05 -3.24
C THR A 90 -5.85 2.96 -4.00
N TYR A 91 -5.89 3.05 -5.33
CA TYR A 91 -4.68 3.13 -6.14
C TYR A 91 -3.77 4.28 -5.72
N GLN A 92 -4.30 5.49 -5.55
CA GLN A 92 -3.50 6.64 -5.14
C GLN A 92 -2.92 6.49 -3.74
N GLU A 93 -3.69 5.97 -2.78
CA GLU A 93 -3.19 5.71 -1.42
C GLU A 93 -2.01 4.74 -1.41
N ILE A 94 -2.08 3.66 -2.20
CA ILE A 94 -0.96 2.71 -2.31
C ILE A 94 0.26 3.37 -2.96
N ASN A 95 0.09 4.17 -4.02
CA ASN A 95 1.23 4.88 -4.63
C ASN A 95 1.88 5.87 -3.66
N ASN A 96 1.08 6.65 -2.95
CA ASN A 96 1.58 7.59 -1.96
C ASN A 96 2.40 6.89 -0.89
N TYR A 97 1.95 5.71 -0.45
CA TYR A 97 2.71 4.88 0.48
C TYR A 97 4.03 4.37 -0.12
N ILE A 98 4.02 3.86 -1.36
CA ILE A 98 5.24 3.41 -2.05
C ILE A 98 6.25 4.55 -2.21
N ASP A 99 5.79 5.74 -2.57
CA ASP A 99 6.66 6.91 -2.73
C ASP A 99 7.23 7.38 -1.39
N PHE A 100 6.44 7.28 -0.31
CA PHE A 100 6.92 7.50 1.05
C PHE A 100 8.04 6.52 1.43
N VAL A 101 7.87 5.22 1.14
CA VAL A 101 8.90 4.19 1.39
C VAL A 101 10.20 4.52 0.65
N LYS A 102 10.12 4.77 -0.66
CA LYS A 102 11.30 5.12 -1.47
C LYS A 102 12.02 6.36 -0.95
N LYS A 103 11.26 7.37 -0.49
CA LYS A 103 11.84 8.57 0.10
C LYS A 103 12.60 8.24 1.38
N GLN A 104 12.02 7.44 2.27
CA GLN A 104 12.70 7.01 3.50
C GLN A 104 14.00 6.25 3.20
N GLU A 105 13.97 5.28 2.30
CA GLU A 105 15.15 4.51 1.91
C GLU A 105 16.25 5.41 1.34
N ASN A 106 15.89 6.39 0.51
CA ASN A 106 16.85 7.33 -0.05
C ASN A 106 17.52 8.20 1.03
N GLU A 107 16.76 8.71 1.99
CA GLU A 107 17.34 9.50 3.09
C GLU A 107 18.27 8.65 3.97
N ILE A 108 17.85 7.43 4.34
CA ILE A 108 18.69 6.50 5.10
C ILE A 108 20.00 6.20 4.35
N ASN A 109 19.91 5.97 3.04
CA ASN A 109 21.08 5.70 2.21
C ASN A 109 22.03 6.90 2.11
N LYS A 110 21.51 8.13 2.07
CA LYS A 110 22.32 9.35 2.12
C LYS A 110 23.07 9.46 3.44
N ASP A 111 22.38 9.22 4.55
CA ASP A 111 22.96 9.30 5.89
C ASP A 111 24.06 8.26 6.08
N GLU A 112 23.82 7.02 5.68
CA GLU A 112 24.83 5.95 5.74
C GLU A 112 26.02 6.23 4.81
N LYS A 113 25.78 6.82 3.62
CA LYS A 113 26.86 7.25 2.73
C LYS A 113 27.68 8.38 3.36
N LEU A 114 27.04 9.35 4.00
CA LEU A 114 27.73 10.46 4.68
C LEU A 114 28.57 9.95 5.85
N LYS A 115 28.00 9.09 6.70
CA LYS A 115 28.68 8.45 7.82
C LYS A 115 29.90 7.67 7.37
N ARG A 116 29.75 6.86 6.30
CA ARG A 116 30.88 6.13 5.70
C ARG A 116 31.95 7.08 5.18
N ASN A 117 31.58 8.14 4.46
CA ASN A 117 32.53 9.11 3.95
C ASN A 117 33.32 9.79 5.09
N LEU A 118 32.65 10.22 6.16
CA LEU A 118 33.32 10.79 7.33
C LEU A 118 34.31 9.81 7.95
N GLN A 119 33.90 8.55 8.16
CA GLN A 119 34.75 7.48 8.66
C GLN A 119 35.99 7.29 7.79
N THR A 120 35.80 7.24 6.46
CA THR A 120 36.89 6.99 5.52
C THR A 120 37.83 8.18 5.34
N THR A 121 37.34 9.41 5.48
CA THR A 121 38.13 10.63 5.22
C THR A 121 38.87 11.13 6.44
N TYR A 122 38.32 10.96 7.65
CA TYR A 122 38.85 11.61 8.86
C TYR A 122 39.31 10.65 9.95
N PHE A 123 38.89 9.38 9.92
CA PHE A 123 39.13 8.44 11.03
C PHE A 123 39.90 7.17 10.62
N LYS A 124 40.35 7.06 9.35
CA LYS A 124 41.15 5.92 8.88
C LYS A 124 42.61 5.93 9.37
N ASP A 125 43.16 7.09 9.72
CA ASP A 125 44.61 7.25 9.96
C ASP A 125 45.04 7.12 11.44
N ASN A 126 44.15 6.70 12.35
CA ASN A 126 44.44 6.61 13.79
C ASN A 126 44.61 5.19 14.34
N LYS A 127 44.84 4.18 13.49
CA LYS A 127 45.00 2.77 13.95
C LYS A 127 46.44 2.31 14.18
N ASP A 128 47.44 3.13 13.85
CA ASP A 128 48.86 2.79 14.04
C ASP A 128 49.58 3.85 14.89
N LYS A 129 49.47 3.79 16.22
CA LYS A 129 50.47 4.31 17.19
C LYS A 129 50.39 3.57 18.50
#